data_AF-R6TQ80-F1
#
_entry.id   AF-R6TQ80-F1
#
_cell.length_a   1.000
_cell.length_b   1.000
_cell.length_c   1.000
_cell.angle_alpha   90.00
_cell.angle_beta   90.00
_cell.angle_gamma   90.00
#
_symmetry.space_group_name_H-M   'P 1'
#
loop_
_entity.id
_entity.type
_entity.pdbx_description
1 polymer ?
#
loop_
_entity_poly.entity_id
_entity_poly.type
_entity_poly.pdbx_seq_one_letter_code
_entity_poly.pdbx_strand_id
1 'polypeptide(L)'
;MYLVCDDEVIAKLYIRYRIDPGFEVTVKRLYKSGICVGIKTVDPNINDEMLSTKIKLARYPVRVLKYSDISGSRRGSDRTDSGIVSKKSAKALLSVFTLCDRIKHVTKTNIAVDIITMITGLAVCIATAVIGSVVSVPSLYVALFQLFWLIPVYLMSKFMLL
;
A
#
# COMPACT_ATOMS: atom_id res chain seq x y z
N MET A 1 -36.44 -10.76 6.96
CA MET A 1 -37.28 -10.09 5.95
C MET A 1 -38.66 -10.70 6.02
N TYR A 2 -39.72 -9.91 5.88
CA TYR A 2 -41.09 -10.43 5.91
C TYR A 2 -41.65 -10.39 4.49
N LEU A 3 -42.38 -11.44 4.13
CA LEU A 3 -43.16 -11.48 2.90
C LEU A 3 -44.61 -11.17 3.29
N VAL A 4 -45.14 -10.11 2.69
CA VAL A 4 -46.52 -9.68 2.88
C VAL A 4 -47.25 -9.88 1.57
N CYS A 5 -48.41 -10.52 1.62
CA CYS A 5 -49.31 -10.71 0.49
C CYS A 5 -50.73 -10.40 0.99
N ASP A 6 -51.46 -9.56 0.26
CA ASP A 6 -52.80 -9.11 0.65
C ASP A 6 -52.87 -8.56 2.09
N ASP A 7 -51.91 -7.70 2.44
CA ASP A 7 -51.73 -7.11 3.78
C ASP A 7 -51.52 -8.11 4.95
N GLU A 8 -51.40 -9.40 4.66
CA GLU A 8 -51.07 -10.43 5.64
C GLU A 8 -49.59 -10.86 5.55
N VAL A 9 -48.95 -11.00 6.70
CA VAL A 9 -47.58 -11.53 6.80
C VAL A 9 -47.63 -13.04 6.60
N ILE A 10 -47.37 -13.49 5.38
CA ILE A 10 -47.46 -14.91 5.00
C ILE A 10 -46.16 -15.69 5.28
N ALA A 11 -45.01 -15.03 5.35
CA ALA A 11 -43.74 -15.70 5.65
C ALA A 11 -42.68 -14.78 6.27
N LYS A 12 -41.78 -15.38 7.04
CA LYS A 12 -40.56 -14.75 7.53
C LYS A 12 -39.33 -15.41 6.93
N LEU A 13 -38.60 -14.66 6.11
CA LEU A 13 -37.36 -15.07 5.47
C LEU A 13 -36.18 -14.75 6.39
N TYR A 14 -35.41 -15.79 6.72
CA TYR A 14 -34.16 -15.69 7.46
C TYR A 14 -32.97 -15.72 6.50
N ILE A 15 -32.17 -14.65 6.51
CA ILE A 15 -30.94 -14.57 5.74
C ILE A 15 -29.78 -14.87 6.69
N ARG A 16 -28.96 -15.86 6.34
CA ARG A 16 -27.75 -16.21 7.10
C ARG A 16 -26.51 -15.79 6.32
N TYR A 17 -25.84 -14.76 6.81
CA TYR A 17 -24.54 -14.36 6.29
C TYR A 17 -23.46 -15.33 6.77
N ARG A 18 -22.63 -15.78 5.83
CA ARG A 18 -21.42 -16.56 6.11
C ARG A 18 -20.21 -15.68 5.82
N ILE A 19 -19.38 -15.48 6.83
CA ILE A 19 -18.10 -14.78 6.66
C ILE A 19 -17.08 -15.79 6.17
N ASP A 20 -16.30 -15.38 5.16
CA ASP A 20 -15.17 -16.17 4.68
C ASP A 20 -14.17 -16.44 5.83
N PRO A 21 -13.72 -17.68 6.06
CA PRO A 21 -12.79 -17.99 7.15
C PRO A 21 -11.46 -17.23 7.05
N GLY A 22 -11.03 -16.85 5.85
CA GLY A 22 -9.83 -16.05 5.60
C GLY A 22 -10.03 -14.55 5.82
N PHE A 23 -11.27 -14.08 5.99
CA PHE A 23 -11.58 -12.67 6.16
C PHE A 23 -10.95 -12.08 7.42
N GLU A 24 -11.14 -12.71 8.58
CA GLU A 24 -10.58 -12.23 9.85
C GLU A 24 -9.05 -12.21 9.81
N VAL A 25 -8.43 -13.26 9.25
CA VAL A 25 -6.98 -13.33 9.07
C VAL A 25 -6.48 -12.17 8.21
N THR A 26 -7.23 -11.83 7.17
CA THR A 26 -6.85 -10.76 6.23
C THR A 26 -7.00 -9.38 6.86
N VAL A 27 -8.12 -9.11 7.53
CA VAL A 27 -8.34 -7.86 8.29
C VAL A 27 -7.26 -7.68 9.34
N LYS A 28 -6.93 -8.74 10.09
CA LYS A 28 -5.86 -8.70 11.10
C LYS A 28 -4.51 -8.38 10.49
N ARG A 29 -4.18 -8.91 9.31
CA ARG A 29 -2.93 -8.61 8.60
C ARG A 29 -2.89 -7.16 8.10
N LEU A 30 -4.00 -6.66 7.55
CA LEU A 30 -4.14 -5.26 7.14
C LEU A 30 -3.91 -4.32 8.34
N TYR A 31 -4.59 -4.60 9.46
CA TYR A 31 -4.44 -3.81 10.68
C TYR A 31 -3.01 -3.84 11.23
N LYS A 32 -2.37 -5.01 11.30
CA LYS A 32 -0.95 -5.14 11.70
C LYS A 32 0.01 -4.38 10.79
N SER A 33 -0.38 -4.14 9.54
CA SER A 33 0.39 -3.36 8.57
C SER A 33 0.09 -1.86 8.64
N GLY A 34 -0.69 -1.41 9.64
CA GLY A 34 -1.10 -0.01 9.81
C GLY A 34 -2.23 0.43 8.88
N ILE A 35 -2.92 -0.50 8.21
CA ILE A 35 -3.98 -0.19 7.24
C ILE A 35 -5.34 -0.25 7.93
N CYS A 36 -6.09 0.86 7.86
CA CYS A 36 -7.48 0.92 8.29
C CYS A 36 -8.41 0.27 7.25
N VAL A 37 -9.40 -0.49 7.71
CA VAL A 37 -10.32 -1.23 6.84
C VAL A 37 -11.74 -0.70 6.99
N GLY A 38 -12.34 -0.30 5.85
CA GLY A 38 -13.75 0.06 5.76
C GLY A 38 -14.50 -0.87 4.82
N ILE A 39 -15.67 -1.33 5.23
CA ILE A 39 -16.57 -2.11 4.36
C ILE A 39 -17.64 -1.18 3.84
N LYS A 40 -17.62 -0.90 2.54
CA LYS A 40 -18.68 -0.12 1.89
C LYS A 40 -19.76 -1.07 1.39
N THR A 41 -20.99 -0.87 1.84
CA THR A 41 -22.13 -1.73 1.47
C THR A 41 -23.43 -0.94 1.39
N VAL A 42 -24.34 -1.43 0.56
CA VAL A 42 -25.72 -0.93 0.43
C VAL A 42 -26.71 -1.81 1.21
N ASP A 43 -26.25 -2.96 1.69
CA ASP A 43 -27.09 -3.91 2.43
C ASP A 43 -27.36 -3.38 3.85
N PRO A 44 -28.63 -3.14 4.23
CA PRO A 44 -28.97 -2.63 5.55
C PRO A 44 -28.66 -3.63 6.68
N ASN A 45 -28.53 -4.92 6.39
CA ASN A 45 -28.26 -5.95 7.39
C ASN A 45 -26.75 -6.12 7.68
N ILE A 46 -25.88 -5.60 6.82
CA ILE A 46 -24.44 -5.57 7.07
C ILE A 46 -24.15 -4.29 7.86
N ASN A 47 -23.86 -4.43 9.14
CA ASN A 47 -23.52 -3.35 10.06
C ASN A 47 -22.44 -3.82 11.07
N ASP A 48 -21.92 -2.88 11.86
CA ASP A 48 -20.87 -3.17 12.84
C ASP A 48 -21.34 -4.19 13.90
N GLU A 49 -22.62 -4.18 14.27
CA GLU A 49 -23.22 -5.16 15.20
C GLU A 49 -23.17 -6.59 14.64
N MET A 50 -23.60 -6.78 13.39
CA MET A 50 -23.58 -8.06 12.69
C MET A 50 -22.15 -8.60 12.55
N LEU A 51 -21.18 -7.72 12.25
CA LEU A 51 -19.76 -8.07 12.20
C LEU A 51 -19.19 -8.40 13.58
N SER A 52 -19.57 -7.68 14.63
CA SER A 52 -19.10 -7.90 16.01
C SER A 52 -19.43 -9.29 16.53
N THR A 53 -20.55 -9.85 16.05
CA THR A 53 -21.02 -11.20 16.42
C THR A 53 -20.14 -12.30 15.80
N LYS A 54 -19.43 -11.98 14.71
CA LYS A 54 -18.65 -12.95 13.92
C LYS A 54 -17.15 -12.72 13.99
N ILE A 55 -16.70 -11.52 14.37
CA ILE A 55 -15.30 -11.09 14.36
C ILE A 55 -15.01 -10.26 15.61
N LYS A 56 -13.81 -10.42 16.17
CA LYS A 56 -13.34 -9.62 17.31
C LYS A 56 -12.94 -8.20 16.89
N LEU A 57 -13.93 -7.35 16.60
CA LEU A 57 -13.74 -5.94 16.19
C LEU A 57 -12.88 -5.13 17.17
N ALA A 58 -12.94 -5.45 18.47
CA ALA A 58 -12.14 -4.77 19.50
C ALA A 58 -10.62 -4.96 19.32
N ARG A 59 -10.18 -6.00 18.61
CA ARG A 59 -8.74 -6.24 18.33
C ARG A 59 -8.30 -5.69 16.98
N TYR A 60 -9.21 -5.62 16.01
CA TYR A 60 -8.94 -5.20 14.63
C TYR A 60 -10.15 -4.37 14.15
N PRO A 61 -10.20 -3.06 14.44
CA PRO A 61 -11.37 -2.24 14.13
C PRO A 61 -11.62 -2.19 12.63
N VAL A 62 -12.82 -2.62 12.23
CA VAL A 62 -13.39 -2.46 10.88
C VAL A 62 -14.65 -1.63 11.04
N ARG A 63 -14.88 -0.68 10.13
CA ARG A 63 -16.10 0.14 10.13
C ARG A 63 -16.92 -0.14 8.88
N VAL A 64 -18.23 -0.34 9.05
CA VAL A 64 -19.17 -0.40 7.94
C VAL A 64 -19.62 0.99 7.54
N LEU A 65 -19.47 1.30 6.26
CA LEU A 65 -19.89 2.53 5.62
C LEU A 65 -21.14 2.21 4.81
N LYS A 66 -22.31 2.57 5.36
CA LYS A 66 -23.59 2.45 4.66
C LYS A 66 -23.77 3.58 3.67
N TYR A 67 -24.55 3.29 2.64
CA TYR A 67 -24.87 4.21 1.58
C TYR A 67 -26.32 4.02 1.18
N SER A 68 -27.00 5.13 0.94
CA SER A 68 -28.45 5.13 0.65
C SER A 68 -28.78 5.34 -0.82
N ASP A 69 -27.89 5.93 -1.64
CA ASP A 69 -28.26 6.47 -2.96
C ASP A 69 -27.42 5.98 -4.14
N ILE A 70 -27.95 5.03 -4.94
CA ILE A 70 -27.33 4.48 -6.17
C ILE A 70 -26.71 5.56 -7.09
N SER A 71 -27.34 6.74 -7.14
CA SER A 71 -26.95 7.92 -7.92
C SER A 71 -25.67 8.62 -7.44
N GLY A 72 -25.30 8.51 -6.16
CA GLY A 72 -24.09 9.10 -5.58
C GLY A 72 -22.81 8.29 -5.84
N SER A 73 -22.92 7.03 -6.27
CA SER A 73 -21.75 6.17 -6.53
C SER A 73 -20.89 6.60 -7.72
N ARG A 74 -21.45 7.39 -8.64
CA ARG A 74 -20.71 7.93 -9.81
C ARG A 74 -19.98 9.23 -9.54
N ARG A 75 -20.26 9.91 -8.42
CA ARG A 75 -19.36 10.97 -7.96
C ARG A 75 -18.11 10.27 -7.44
N GLY A 76 -17.11 10.21 -8.32
CA GLY A 76 -15.76 9.81 -7.95
C GLY A 76 -15.41 10.48 -6.62
N SER A 77 -14.78 9.72 -5.72
CA SER A 77 -14.26 10.29 -4.49
C SER A 77 -13.41 11.50 -4.85
N ASP A 78 -13.90 12.69 -4.50
CA ASP A 78 -13.34 13.95 -5.00
C ASP A 78 -11.93 14.24 -4.45
N ARG A 79 -11.34 13.37 -3.62
CA ARG A 79 -10.01 13.58 -3.00
C ARG A 79 -9.28 12.28 -2.63
N THR A 80 -9.11 11.36 -3.56
CA THR A 80 -8.08 10.30 -3.39
C THR A 80 -6.94 10.54 -4.38
N ASP A 81 -5.82 11.05 -3.89
CA ASP A 81 -4.63 11.36 -4.70
C ASP A 81 -4.00 10.10 -5.32
N SER A 82 -4.19 8.93 -4.68
CA SER A 82 -3.77 7.63 -5.21
C SER A 82 -4.46 6.49 -4.45
N GLY A 83 -4.51 5.30 -5.05
CA GLY A 83 -5.07 4.11 -4.41
C GLY A 83 -4.68 2.81 -5.12
N ILE A 84 -4.60 1.72 -4.35
CA ILE A 84 -4.37 0.38 -4.89
C ILE A 84 -5.71 -0.35 -4.95
N VAL A 85 -6.10 -0.81 -6.15
CA VAL A 85 -7.32 -1.58 -6.34
C VAL A 85 -6.96 -3.02 -6.70
N SER A 86 -7.41 -3.98 -5.89
CA SER A 86 -7.26 -5.41 -6.17
C SER A 86 -8.60 -6.02 -6.57
N LYS A 87 -8.69 -6.57 -7.78
CA LYS A 87 -9.88 -7.30 -8.26
C LYS A 87 -9.93 -8.76 -7.80
N LYS A 88 -8.83 -9.30 -7.27
CA LYS A 88 -8.72 -10.74 -6.93
C LYS A 88 -9.11 -11.01 -5.47
N SER A 89 -8.35 -10.45 -4.53
CA SER A 89 -8.49 -10.75 -3.11
C SER A 89 -7.75 -9.70 -2.27
N ALA A 90 -8.17 -9.56 -1.01
CA ALA A 90 -7.46 -8.74 -0.04
C ALA A 90 -6.07 -9.30 0.30
N LYS A 91 -5.80 -10.60 0.08
CA LYS A 91 -4.43 -11.16 0.12
C LYS A 91 -3.53 -10.56 -0.97
N ALA A 92 -4.06 -10.39 -2.18
CA ALA A 92 -3.32 -9.77 -3.28
C ALA A 92 -3.08 -8.27 -3.02
N LEU A 93 -4.04 -7.59 -2.38
CA LEU A 93 -3.86 -6.21 -1.93
C LEU A 93 -2.69 -6.09 -0.94
N LEU A 94 -2.64 -6.98 0.05
CA LEU A 94 -1.54 -7.04 1.02
C LEU A 94 -0.19 -7.29 0.35
N SER A 95 -0.10 -8.21 -0.62
CA SER A 95 1.16 -8.45 -1.32
C SER A 95 1.66 -7.22 -2.09
N VAL A 96 0.74 -6.46 -2.71
CA VAL A 96 1.12 -5.22 -3.39
C VAL A 96 1.58 -4.19 -2.36
N PHE A 97 0.87 -4.03 -1.24
CA PHE A 97 1.29 -3.12 -0.18
C PHE A 97 2.69 -3.45 0.36
N THR A 98 2.98 -4.72 0.64
CA THR A 98 4.31 -5.13 1.10
C THR A 98 5.40 -4.89 0.05
N LEU A 99 5.06 -5.00 -1.24
CA LEU A 99 5.99 -4.71 -2.32
C LEU A 99 6.28 -3.20 -2.39
N CYS A 100 5.26 -2.36 -2.25
CA CYS A 100 5.41 -0.91 -2.19
C CYS A 100 6.31 -0.49 -1.00
N ASP A 101 6.14 -1.14 0.16
CA ASP A 101 6.98 -0.88 1.32
C ASP A 101 8.45 -1.25 1.08
N ARG A 102 8.71 -2.43 0.47
CA ARG A 102 10.06 -2.82 0.04
C ARG A 102 10.66 -1.82 -0.94
N ILE A 103 9.91 -1.42 -1.97
CA ILE A 103 10.36 -0.41 -2.95
C ILE A 103 10.72 0.91 -2.26
N LYS A 104 9.89 1.37 -1.31
CA LYS A 104 10.14 2.59 -0.55
C LYS A 104 11.42 2.48 0.26
N HIS A 105 11.66 1.36 0.93
CA HIS A 105 12.88 1.13 1.69
C HIS A 105 14.12 1.12 0.78
N VAL A 106 14.08 0.41 -0.35
CA VAL A 106 15.17 0.36 -1.34
C VAL A 106 15.45 1.74 -1.93
N THR A 107 14.40 2.51 -2.25
CA THR A 107 14.54 3.86 -2.78
C THR A 107 15.21 4.77 -1.75
N LYS A 108 14.80 4.69 -0.48
CA LYS A 108 15.41 5.47 0.59
C LYS A 108 16.88 5.13 0.79
N THR A 109 17.25 3.86 0.73
CA THR A 109 18.66 3.44 0.84
C THR A 109 19.48 3.89 -0.36
N ASN A 110 18.93 3.80 -1.58
CA ASN A 110 19.62 4.26 -2.79
C ASN A 110 19.86 5.77 -2.76
N ILE A 111 18.87 6.57 -2.35
CA ILE A 111 19.03 8.02 -2.16
C ILE A 111 20.16 8.31 -1.15
N ALA A 112 20.26 7.55 -0.06
CA ALA A 112 21.34 7.74 0.91
C ALA A 112 22.73 7.44 0.31
N VAL A 113 22.84 6.38 -0.51
CA VAL A 113 24.08 6.08 -1.25
C VAL A 113 24.41 7.22 -2.20
N ASP A 114 23.45 7.71 -2.99
CA ASP A 114 23.63 8.81 -3.94
C ASP A 114 24.13 10.10 -3.27
N ILE A 115 23.65 10.40 -2.06
CA ILE A 115 24.15 11.56 -1.29
C ILE A 115 25.63 11.37 -0.90
N ILE A 116 26.02 10.16 -0.46
CA ILE A 116 27.41 9.86 -0.09
C ILE A 116 28.33 9.96 -1.31
N THR A 117 27.88 9.45 -2.47
CA THR A 117 28.66 9.51 -3.70
C THR A 117 28.84 10.95 -4.17
N MET A 118 27.80 11.78 -4.06
CA MET A 118 27.86 13.21 -4.37
C MET A 118 28.87 13.95 -3.48
N ILE A 119 28.83 13.74 -2.16
CA ILE A 119 29.76 14.37 -1.21
C ILE A 119 31.20 13.95 -1.50
N THR A 120 31.42 12.65 -1.73
CA THR A 120 32.74 12.10 -2.03
C THR A 120 33.28 12.64 -3.35
N GLY A 121 32.43 12.71 -4.38
CA GLY A 121 32.77 13.31 -5.67
C GLY A 121 33.18 14.78 -5.53
N LEU A 122 32.42 15.56 -4.75
CA LEU A 122 32.73 16.96 -4.50
C LEU A 122 34.08 17.13 -3.78
N ALA A 123 34.36 16.29 -2.77
CA ALA A 123 35.63 16.32 -2.05
C ALA A 123 36.83 16.04 -2.98
N VAL A 124 36.71 15.05 -3.88
CA VAL A 124 37.74 14.73 -4.88
C VAL A 124 37.94 15.90 -5.85
N CYS A 125 36.86 16.54 -6.31
CA CYS A 125 36.94 17.73 -7.17
C CYS A 125 37.68 18.90 -6.49
N ILE A 126 37.39 19.16 -5.21
CA ILE A 126 38.07 20.22 -4.45
C ILE A 126 39.55 19.89 -4.26
N ALA A 127 39.88 18.65 -3.89
CA ALA A 127 41.27 18.22 -3.70
C ALA A 127 42.10 18.35 -4.98
N THR A 128 41.55 17.93 -6.12
CA THR A 128 42.22 18.06 -7.42
C THR A 128 42.36 19.53 -7.87
N ALA A 129 41.42 20.40 -7.51
CA ALA A 129 41.50 21.83 -7.73
C ALA A 129 42.61 22.51 -6.92
N VAL A 130 42.75 22.17 -5.64
CA VAL A 130 43.81 22.72 -4.77
C VAL A 130 45.21 22.33 -5.25
N ILE A 131 45.38 21.12 -5.80
CA ILE A 131 46.65 20.63 -6.32
C ILE A 131 47.01 21.28 -7.68
N GLY A 132 46.06 21.98 -8.33
CA GLY A 132 46.29 22.64 -9.63
C GLY A 132 46.23 21.69 -10.84
N SER A 133 45.83 20.44 -10.64
CA SER A 133 45.83 19.38 -11.67
C SER A 133 44.50 19.23 -12.41
N VAL A 134 43.62 20.25 -12.37
CA VAL A 134 42.25 20.19 -12.92
C VAL A 134 42.24 19.88 -14.41
N VAL A 135 43.22 20.38 -15.17
CA VAL A 135 43.34 20.18 -16.63
C VAL A 135 43.80 18.75 -16.97
N SER A 136 44.40 18.05 -16.02
CA SER A 136 45.04 16.75 -16.23
C SER A 136 44.16 15.57 -15.83
N VAL A 137 42.87 15.77 -15.52
CA VAL A 137 41.94 14.69 -15.20
C VAL A 137 41.15 14.30 -16.46
N PRO A 138 41.43 13.15 -17.08
CA PRO A 138 40.67 12.68 -18.23
C PRO A 138 39.21 12.39 -17.86
N SER A 139 38.28 12.72 -18.77
CA SER A 139 36.86 12.42 -18.62
C SER A 139 36.55 10.93 -18.38
N LEU A 140 37.43 10.05 -18.87
CA LEU A 140 37.35 8.60 -18.66
C LEU A 140 37.37 8.22 -17.17
N TYR A 141 38.20 8.87 -16.35
CA TYR A 141 38.28 8.56 -14.91
C TYR A 141 37.01 8.97 -14.17
N VAL A 142 36.39 10.09 -14.57
CA VAL A 142 35.11 10.53 -14.02
C VAL A 142 34.01 9.54 -14.38
N ALA A 143 33.98 9.04 -15.63
CA ALA A 143 33.02 8.03 -16.06
C ALA A 143 33.20 6.71 -15.30
N LEU A 144 34.44 6.26 -15.09
CA LEU A 144 34.72 5.05 -14.30
C LEU A 144 34.31 5.20 -12.83
N PHE A 145 34.52 6.39 -12.25
CA PHE A 145 34.06 6.69 -10.89
C PHE A 145 32.53 6.61 -10.80
N GLN A 146 31.81 7.20 -11.75
CA GLN A 146 30.34 7.09 -11.80
C GLN A 146 29.87 5.64 -11.97
N LEU A 147 30.53 4.87 -12.85
CA LEU A 147 30.18 3.47 -13.09
C LEU A 147 30.44 2.59 -11.87
N PHE A 148 31.52 2.83 -11.15
CA PHE A 148 31.83 2.15 -9.89
C PHE A 148 30.71 2.33 -8.86
N TRP A 149 30.17 3.54 -8.73
CA TRP A 149 29.11 3.85 -7.77
C TRP A 149 27.71 3.38 -8.19
N LEU A 150 27.49 3.09 -9.48
CA LEU A 150 26.25 2.45 -9.93
C LEU A 150 26.16 0.98 -9.50
N ILE A 151 27.29 0.31 -9.25
CA ILE A 151 27.32 -1.11 -8.88
C ILE A 151 26.58 -1.36 -7.54
N PRO A 152 26.88 -0.66 -6.42
CA PRO A 152 26.12 -0.79 -5.18
C PRO A 152 24.62 -0.51 -5.34
N VAL A 153 24.26 0.53 -6.10
CA VAL A 153 22.86 0.91 -6.33
C VAL A 153 22.11 -0.20 -7.06
N TYR A 154 22.71 -0.75 -8.12
CA TYR A 154 22.14 -1.87 -8.86
C TYR A 154 22.03 -3.14 -8.01
N LEU A 155 23.06 -3.47 -7.23
CA LEU A 155 23.04 -4.61 -6.32
C LEU A 155 21.93 -4.48 -5.28
N MET A 156 21.79 -3.32 -4.63
CA MET A 156 20.75 -3.09 -3.62
C MET A 156 19.34 -3.17 -4.22
N SER A 157 19.15 -2.59 -5.41
CA SER A 157 17.88 -2.72 -6.13
C SER A 157 17.57 -4.17 -6.50
N LYS A 158 18.56 -4.94 -6.98
CA LYS A 158 18.34 -6.32 -7.41
C LYS A 158 18.10 -7.28 -6.23
N PHE A 159 18.88 -7.17 -5.16
CA PHE A 159 18.80 -8.11 -4.03
C PHE A 159 17.60 -7.87 -3.11
N MET A 160 17.10 -6.64 -3.00
CA MET A 160 15.97 -6.34 -2.12
C MET A 160 14.60 -6.36 -2.81
N LEU A 161 14.56 -6.30 -4.15
CA LEU A 161 13.31 -6.42 -4.92
C LEU A 161 12.96 -7.87 -5.31
N LEU A 162 13.95 -8.78 -5.34
CA LEU A 162 13.74 -10.22 -5.53
C LEU A 162 13.27 -10.89 -4.23
#